data_AF-A0A2N5Y0X4-F1
#
_entry.id   AF-A0A2N5Y0X4-F1
#
_cell.length_a   1.000
_cell.length_b   1.000
_cell.length_c   1.000
_cell.angle_alpha   90.00
_cell.angle_beta   90.00
_cell.angle_gamma   90.00
#
_symmetry.space_group_name_H-M   'P 1'
#
loop_
_entity.id
_entity.type
_entity.pdbx_description
1 polymer ?
#
loop_
_entity_poly.entity_id
_entity_poly.type
_entity_poly.pdbx_seq_one_letter_code
_entity_poly.pdbx_strand_id
1 'polypeptide(L)'
;MTAESPDATSFADLNLPDFLLRALAEVGYETPSAIQARTIPPLLAGRDLVGQAQTGTGKTAAFALPLLAKLNPATRLPQVMVLTPTRELAIQVAEAFQKYASHLPGFHVVPIYGGSDYRGQLRQIERGVHVIVGTPGRVMDHMRRGSLDLSKLQTLVLDEADEMLRMGFIDDVDWILEKTPKTRQTALFSATMPQAIRRIAQQHLTDPQEVMIQVKSMANESIIQRVWMMAGLHKLDALTRILEMEDFDAVIIFVRTRIATAELAEKLAARGYSAAPLNGDIPQQQREKTVDRLKKGQLDILVATDVAARGLDVERISHVINYDIPHDIESYVHRIGRTGRAGRTGQAILFAANRERRLLRAIEKATGNVIKPMELPTPQEVSNRRSDRFKQQITSTLDTRDLDNGRRLVTEYQQEYGVPIVDIAAALVILAQSDTRSPAVAGSPTERSPTASTKTAKTQSAPAKREREEKPRRERPASEASGARPGPSTQRDTEPGKGMERYRIEVGHQHGVKPGNIVGAIANEADIDSEHIGRIIIHDDYSTVDLPEGMPAEIFSHLRSVWVSGQRLNIARFDGKQLPGTLFPKPAGAQKKPGKPKPKKPKPQNPE
;
A
#
# COMPACT_ATOMS: atom_id res chain seq x y z
N MET A 1 -42.16 18.43 -6.65
CA MET A 1 -42.89 17.58 -7.62
C MET A 1 -41.83 16.92 -8.48
N THR A 2 -41.54 15.65 -8.23
CA THR A 2 -40.53 14.86 -8.96
C THR A 2 -41.14 14.44 -10.28
N ALA A 3 -40.79 15.13 -11.37
CA ALA A 3 -41.12 14.68 -12.70
C ALA A 3 -40.30 13.41 -12.99
N GLU A 4 -40.95 12.24 -12.97
CA GLU A 4 -40.42 11.03 -13.58
C GLU A 4 -40.19 11.33 -15.07
N SER A 5 -38.93 11.55 -15.43
CA SER A 5 -38.49 11.62 -16.83
C SER A 5 -38.30 10.18 -17.33
N PRO A 6 -38.62 9.89 -18.61
CA PRO A 6 -38.74 8.53 -19.12
C PRO A 6 -37.42 7.78 -18.97
N ASP A 7 -37.48 6.56 -18.41
CA ASP A 7 -36.34 5.64 -18.40
C ASP A 7 -36.04 5.27 -19.85
N ALA A 8 -34.99 5.86 -20.43
CA ALA A 8 -34.51 5.52 -21.77
C ALA A 8 -34.16 4.04 -21.81
N THR A 9 -34.81 3.29 -22.71
CA THR A 9 -34.66 1.84 -22.81
C THR A 9 -33.41 1.42 -23.57
N SER A 10 -32.91 2.27 -24.46
CA SER A 10 -31.72 2.04 -25.27
C SER A 10 -30.84 3.30 -25.37
N PHE A 11 -29.55 3.11 -25.67
CA PHE A 11 -28.65 4.21 -26.01
C PHE A 11 -29.08 4.95 -27.29
N ALA A 12 -29.79 4.28 -28.20
CA ALA A 12 -30.36 4.91 -29.40
C ALA A 12 -31.38 6.00 -29.04
N ASP A 13 -32.08 5.87 -27.90
CA ASP A 13 -33.09 6.82 -27.44
C ASP A 13 -32.46 8.13 -26.89
N LEU A 14 -31.14 8.14 -26.68
CA LEU A 14 -30.42 9.26 -26.08
C LEU A 14 -29.88 10.28 -27.11
N ASN A 15 -30.25 10.14 -28.38
CA ASN A 15 -29.85 11.04 -29.47
C ASN A 15 -28.31 11.18 -29.61
N LEU A 16 -27.59 10.08 -29.45
CA LEU A 16 -26.15 10.01 -29.65
C LEU A 16 -25.82 9.80 -31.15
N PRO A 17 -24.75 10.43 -31.67
CA PRO A 17 -24.26 10.18 -33.02
C PRO A 17 -23.96 8.70 -33.33
N ASP A 18 -24.15 8.31 -34.59
CA ASP A 18 -23.96 6.93 -35.06
C ASP A 18 -22.59 6.32 -34.72
N PHE A 19 -21.51 7.13 -34.75
CA PHE A 19 -20.18 6.64 -34.44
C PHE A 19 -20.06 6.17 -32.99
N LEU A 20 -20.77 6.81 -32.05
CA LEU A 20 -20.81 6.41 -30.64
C LEU A 20 -21.66 5.16 -30.46
N LEU A 21 -22.81 5.07 -31.15
CA LEU A 21 -23.67 3.88 -31.08
C LEU A 21 -22.94 2.61 -31.56
N ARG A 22 -22.14 2.73 -32.63
CA ARG A 22 -21.26 1.64 -33.10
C ARG A 22 -20.19 1.26 -32.08
N ALA A 23 -19.49 2.26 -31.52
CA ALA A 23 -18.48 2.01 -30.48
C ALA A 23 -19.09 1.34 -29.24
N LEU A 24 -20.28 1.77 -28.81
CA LEU A 24 -20.99 1.19 -27.67
C LEU A 24 -21.37 -0.28 -27.91
N ALA A 25 -21.85 -0.61 -29.12
CA ALA A 25 -22.16 -1.99 -29.49
C ALA A 25 -20.91 -2.90 -29.46
N GLU A 26 -19.76 -2.42 -29.96
CA GLU A 26 -18.49 -3.15 -29.93
C GLU A 26 -17.94 -3.36 -28.52
N VAL A 27 -18.16 -2.38 -27.63
CA VAL A 27 -17.76 -2.50 -26.22
C VAL A 27 -18.75 -3.39 -25.43
N GLY A 28 -19.93 -3.68 -25.98
CA GLY A 28 -20.94 -4.54 -25.36
C GLY A 28 -21.91 -3.80 -24.42
N TYR A 29 -22.15 -2.51 -24.66
CA TYR A 29 -23.20 -1.76 -23.95
C TYR A 29 -24.58 -2.06 -24.56
N GLU A 30 -25.45 -2.68 -23.78
CA GLU A 30 -26.83 -2.98 -24.21
C GLU A 30 -27.81 -1.86 -23.83
N THR A 31 -27.93 -1.57 -22.54
CA THR A 31 -28.88 -0.60 -22.00
C THR A 31 -28.18 0.45 -21.14
N PRO A 32 -28.60 1.73 -21.18
CA PRO A 32 -28.02 2.77 -20.35
C PRO A 32 -28.37 2.55 -18.87
N SER A 33 -27.40 2.77 -17.98
CA SER A 33 -27.64 2.79 -16.54
C SER A 33 -28.47 4.02 -16.15
N ALA A 34 -29.09 3.99 -14.96
CA ALA A 34 -29.92 5.12 -14.49
C ALA A 34 -29.16 6.46 -14.45
N ILE A 35 -27.87 6.45 -14.12
CA ILE A 35 -27.05 7.67 -14.17
C ILE A 35 -26.81 8.13 -15.61
N GLN A 36 -26.57 7.20 -16.54
CA GLN A 36 -26.37 7.51 -17.97
C GLN A 36 -27.64 8.09 -18.59
N ALA A 37 -28.78 7.41 -18.44
CA ALA A 37 -30.06 7.85 -18.97
C ALA A 37 -30.47 9.26 -18.50
N ARG A 38 -30.17 9.60 -17.23
CA ARG A 38 -30.56 10.88 -16.63
C ARG A 38 -29.56 12.02 -16.84
N THR A 39 -28.30 11.72 -17.12
CA THR A 39 -27.25 12.76 -17.26
C THR A 39 -26.86 13.03 -18.72
N ILE A 40 -26.98 12.06 -19.62
CA ILE A 40 -26.62 12.25 -21.04
C ILE A 40 -27.48 13.34 -21.71
N PRO A 41 -28.82 13.34 -21.62
CA PRO A 41 -29.64 14.38 -22.24
C PRO A 41 -29.34 15.83 -21.79
N PRO A 42 -29.26 16.16 -20.48
CA PRO A 42 -28.92 17.52 -20.07
C PRO A 42 -27.50 17.93 -20.46
N LEU A 43 -26.55 16.99 -20.49
CA LEU A 43 -25.19 17.27 -20.94
C LEU A 43 -25.13 17.59 -22.44
N LEU A 44 -25.87 16.84 -23.28
CA LEU A 44 -26.03 17.16 -24.70
C LEU A 44 -26.63 18.55 -24.91
N ALA A 45 -27.63 18.91 -24.11
CA ALA A 45 -28.27 20.22 -24.13
C ALA A 45 -27.37 21.38 -23.65
N GLY A 46 -26.17 21.08 -23.13
CA GLY A 46 -25.21 22.11 -22.69
C GLY A 46 -25.46 22.64 -21.28
N ARG A 47 -26.29 21.98 -20.47
CA ARG A 47 -26.54 22.39 -19.08
C ARG A 47 -25.41 21.94 -18.17
N ASP A 48 -25.12 22.73 -17.15
CA ASP A 48 -24.29 22.29 -16.04
C ASP A 48 -25.00 21.18 -15.26
N LEU A 49 -24.22 20.33 -14.60
CA LEU A 49 -24.76 19.12 -13.99
C LEU A 49 -24.05 18.77 -12.68
N VAL A 50 -24.82 18.35 -11.68
CA VAL A 50 -24.33 17.66 -10.48
C VAL A 50 -24.87 16.24 -10.50
N GLY A 51 -24.00 15.28 -10.80
CA GLY A 51 -24.31 13.85 -10.81
C GLY A 51 -23.85 13.17 -9.52
N GLN A 52 -24.79 12.84 -8.64
CA GLN A 52 -24.50 12.08 -7.43
C GLN A 52 -24.80 10.59 -7.62
N ALA A 53 -23.76 9.78 -7.72
CA ALA A 53 -23.84 8.32 -7.84
C ALA A 53 -22.55 7.62 -7.36
N GLN A 54 -22.68 6.36 -6.93
CA GLN A 54 -21.53 5.53 -6.51
C GLN A 54 -20.62 5.14 -7.68
N THR A 55 -19.40 4.71 -7.36
CA THR A 55 -18.46 4.14 -8.34
C THR A 55 -19.05 2.89 -9.00
N GLY A 56 -18.64 2.58 -10.23
CA GLY A 56 -19.16 1.42 -10.98
C GLY A 56 -20.57 1.58 -11.57
N THR A 57 -21.26 2.71 -11.36
CA THR A 57 -22.59 2.97 -11.95
C THR A 57 -22.56 3.40 -13.42
N GLY A 58 -21.37 3.49 -14.02
CA GLY A 58 -21.19 3.92 -15.41
C GLY A 58 -21.05 5.44 -15.61
N LYS A 59 -20.67 6.19 -14.55
CA LYS A 59 -20.41 7.65 -14.57
C LYS A 59 -19.49 8.10 -15.70
N THR A 60 -18.42 7.34 -15.97
CA THR A 60 -17.46 7.67 -17.03
C THR A 60 -18.13 7.76 -18.40
N ALA A 61 -18.93 6.76 -18.79
CA ALA A 61 -19.69 6.82 -20.04
C ALA A 61 -20.75 7.95 -20.00
N ALA A 62 -21.35 8.17 -18.83
CA ALA A 62 -22.40 9.16 -18.63
C ALA A 62 -21.95 10.59 -19.00
N PHE A 63 -20.69 10.95 -18.71
CA PHE A 63 -20.12 12.21 -19.20
C PHE A 63 -19.32 12.06 -20.50
N ALA A 64 -18.61 10.96 -20.76
CA ALA A 64 -17.74 10.88 -21.93
C ALA A 64 -18.52 10.90 -23.26
N LEU A 65 -19.65 10.18 -23.33
CA LEU A 65 -20.47 10.07 -24.53
C LEU A 65 -21.03 11.43 -25.01
N PRO A 66 -21.74 12.21 -24.17
CA PRO A 66 -22.27 13.51 -24.62
C PRO A 66 -21.17 14.51 -24.96
N LEU A 67 -20.01 14.43 -24.31
CA LEU A 67 -18.88 15.33 -24.59
C LEU A 67 -18.19 14.99 -25.91
N LEU A 68 -18.04 13.69 -26.23
CA LEU A 68 -17.58 13.26 -27.54
C LEU A 68 -18.57 13.63 -28.64
N ALA A 69 -19.87 13.55 -28.38
CA ALA A 69 -20.91 13.92 -29.35
C ALA A 69 -20.86 15.40 -29.77
N LYS A 70 -20.40 16.28 -28.87
CA LYS A 70 -20.29 17.74 -29.11
C LYS A 70 -18.90 18.18 -29.62
N LEU A 71 -17.95 17.26 -29.67
CA LEU A 71 -16.55 17.56 -29.98
C LEU A 71 -16.36 17.85 -31.47
N ASN A 72 -15.55 18.87 -31.78
CA ASN A 72 -15.14 19.17 -33.15
C ASN A 72 -13.71 18.64 -33.43
N PRO A 73 -13.55 17.53 -34.18
CA PRO A 73 -12.24 16.92 -34.43
C PRO A 73 -11.32 17.76 -35.33
N ALA A 74 -11.86 18.79 -36.02
CA ALA A 74 -11.02 19.70 -36.80
C ALA A 74 -10.23 20.68 -35.92
N THR A 75 -10.72 20.95 -34.70
CA THR A 75 -10.08 21.88 -33.76
C THR A 75 -9.11 21.14 -32.85
N ARG A 76 -7.82 21.15 -33.18
CA ARG A 76 -6.75 20.47 -32.44
C ARG A 76 -6.31 21.17 -31.15
N LEU A 77 -7.25 21.78 -30.44
CA LEU A 77 -7.06 22.41 -29.13
C LEU A 77 -7.99 21.74 -28.10
N PRO A 78 -7.60 21.73 -26.81
CA PRO A 78 -8.42 21.16 -25.74
C PRO A 78 -9.84 21.77 -25.74
N GLN A 79 -10.83 20.91 -25.94
CA GLN A 79 -12.26 21.24 -25.87
C GLN A 79 -12.90 20.70 -24.60
N VAL A 80 -12.37 19.58 -24.08
CA VAL A 80 -12.84 18.93 -22.85
C VAL A 80 -11.68 18.77 -21.89
N MET A 81 -11.92 19.07 -20.61
CA MET A 81 -11.01 18.77 -19.50
C MET A 81 -11.74 17.94 -18.45
N VAL A 82 -11.16 16.84 -18.01
CA VAL A 82 -11.66 16.02 -16.90
C VAL A 82 -10.62 16.02 -15.78
N LEU A 83 -10.98 16.58 -14.63
CA LEU A 83 -10.18 16.50 -13.41
C LEU A 83 -10.54 15.23 -12.65
N THR A 84 -9.52 14.48 -12.25
CA THR A 84 -9.64 13.20 -11.53
C THR A 84 -8.69 13.19 -10.33
N PRO A 85 -9.03 12.54 -9.21
CA PRO A 85 -8.20 12.50 -8.00
C PRO A 85 -6.87 11.75 -8.15
N THR A 86 -6.80 10.77 -9.05
CA THR A 86 -5.65 9.86 -9.13
C THR A 86 -5.17 9.68 -10.56
N ARG A 87 -3.89 9.34 -10.70
CA ARG A 87 -3.28 9.02 -11.99
C ARG A 87 -3.97 7.83 -12.65
N GLU A 88 -4.21 6.79 -11.87
CA GLU A 88 -4.81 5.54 -12.33
C GLU A 88 -6.21 5.80 -12.92
N LEU A 89 -7.02 6.63 -12.25
CA LEU A 89 -8.31 7.05 -12.79
C LEU A 89 -8.17 7.95 -14.02
N ALA A 90 -7.19 8.85 -14.06
CA ALA A 90 -6.95 9.66 -15.26
C ALA A 90 -6.64 8.81 -16.50
N ILE A 91 -5.83 7.74 -16.33
CA ILE A 91 -5.53 6.79 -17.41
C ILE A 91 -6.81 6.06 -17.83
N GLN A 92 -7.59 5.56 -16.88
CA GLN A 92 -8.83 4.84 -17.17
C GLN A 92 -9.86 5.67 -17.93
N VAL A 93 -10.06 6.91 -17.48
CA VAL A 93 -11.00 7.81 -18.13
C VAL A 93 -10.47 8.14 -19.54
N ALA A 94 -9.17 8.38 -19.71
CA ALA A 94 -8.58 8.58 -21.04
C ALA A 94 -8.74 7.36 -21.97
N GLU A 95 -8.51 6.14 -21.46
CA GLU A 95 -8.75 4.89 -22.20
C GLU A 95 -10.23 4.72 -22.58
N ALA A 96 -11.15 5.09 -21.69
CA ALA A 96 -12.58 5.05 -21.97
C ALA A 96 -12.95 6.03 -23.10
N PHE A 97 -12.47 7.28 -23.05
CA PHE A 97 -12.61 8.23 -24.16
C PHE A 97 -12.06 7.67 -25.47
N GLN A 98 -10.88 7.07 -25.45
CA GLN A 98 -10.26 6.48 -26.64
C GLN A 98 -11.09 5.31 -27.21
N LYS A 99 -11.67 4.47 -26.34
CA LYS A 99 -12.55 3.36 -26.74
C LYS A 99 -13.85 3.88 -27.38
N TYR A 100 -14.51 4.85 -26.75
CA TYR A 100 -15.76 5.42 -27.28
C TYR A 100 -15.54 6.21 -28.57
N ALA A 101 -14.35 6.80 -28.75
CA ALA A 101 -13.97 7.53 -29.95
C ALA A 101 -13.33 6.65 -31.04
N SER A 102 -13.43 5.32 -30.96
CA SER A 102 -12.80 4.38 -31.93
C SER A 102 -13.19 4.68 -33.40
N HIS A 103 -14.41 5.17 -33.60
CA HIS A 103 -14.96 5.54 -34.91
C HIS A 103 -14.89 7.05 -35.20
N LEU A 104 -14.12 7.83 -34.43
CA LEU A 104 -13.92 9.27 -34.62
C LEU A 104 -12.47 9.58 -35.09
N PRO A 105 -12.24 9.71 -36.40
CA PRO A 105 -10.90 9.89 -36.94
C PRO A 105 -10.25 11.20 -36.49
N GLY A 106 -8.96 11.14 -36.17
CA GLY A 106 -8.20 12.30 -35.69
C GLY A 106 -8.46 12.68 -34.23
N PHE A 107 -9.26 11.90 -33.49
CA PHE A 107 -9.45 12.11 -32.06
C PHE A 107 -8.15 11.86 -31.27
N HIS A 108 -7.91 12.72 -30.28
CA HIS A 108 -6.74 12.65 -29.42
C HIS A 108 -7.12 13.02 -27.98
N VAL A 109 -6.79 12.12 -27.06
CA VAL A 109 -6.91 12.30 -25.61
C VAL A 109 -5.54 12.16 -24.95
N VAL A 110 -5.25 12.99 -23.96
CA VAL A 110 -3.98 12.96 -23.23
C VAL A 110 -4.25 12.91 -21.72
N PRO A 111 -3.73 11.88 -21.03
CA PRO A 111 -3.75 11.85 -19.57
C PRO A 111 -2.57 12.67 -18.99
N ILE A 112 -2.86 13.62 -18.10
CA ILE A 112 -1.91 14.55 -17.48
C ILE A 112 -1.85 14.34 -15.97
N TYR A 113 -0.72 13.82 -15.47
CA TYR A 113 -0.57 13.48 -14.06
C TYR A 113 0.87 13.61 -13.54
N GLY A 114 1.02 13.61 -12.21
CA GLY A 114 2.31 13.60 -11.52
C GLY A 114 3.09 12.28 -11.67
N GLY A 115 4.37 12.31 -11.32
CA GLY A 115 5.23 11.12 -11.29
C GLY A 115 5.71 10.58 -12.64
N SER A 116 5.30 11.16 -13.76
CA SER A 116 5.87 10.94 -15.10
C SER A 116 6.65 12.14 -15.60
N ASP A 117 7.54 11.89 -16.56
CA ASP A 117 8.32 12.90 -17.25
C ASP A 117 7.44 13.90 -18.01
N TYR A 118 7.82 15.17 -17.95
CA TYR A 118 7.07 16.28 -18.52
C TYR A 118 7.16 16.32 -20.05
N ARG A 119 8.29 15.89 -20.64
CA ARG A 119 8.51 15.95 -22.09
C ARG A 119 7.60 15.01 -22.85
N GLY A 120 7.16 13.91 -22.23
CA GLY A 120 6.17 13.01 -22.80
C GLY A 120 4.82 13.70 -22.98
N GLN A 121 4.32 14.34 -21.91
CA GLN A 121 3.05 15.06 -21.90
C GLN A 121 3.09 16.27 -22.85
N LEU A 122 4.17 17.05 -22.83
CA LEU A 122 4.35 18.18 -23.77
C LEU A 122 4.27 17.74 -25.23
N ARG A 123 5.02 16.70 -25.61
CA ARG A 123 5.00 16.20 -26.99
C ARG A 123 3.62 15.71 -27.44
N GLN A 124 2.80 15.20 -26.51
CA GLN A 124 1.44 14.79 -26.81
C GLN A 124 0.50 16.00 -26.98
N ILE A 125 0.65 17.03 -26.14
CA ILE A 125 -0.11 18.28 -26.24
C ILE A 125 0.22 19.01 -27.55
N GLU A 126 1.51 19.12 -27.89
CA GLU A 126 2.01 19.81 -29.10
C GLU A 126 1.50 19.18 -30.40
N ARG A 127 1.20 17.87 -30.40
CA ARG A 127 0.62 17.17 -31.57
C ARG A 127 -0.84 17.58 -31.84
N GLY A 128 -1.47 18.25 -30.89
CA GLY A 128 -2.90 18.57 -30.91
C GLY A 128 -3.69 17.57 -30.08
N VAL A 129 -4.50 18.08 -29.17
CA VAL A 129 -5.30 17.29 -28.24
C VAL A 129 -6.71 17.88 -28.15
N HIS A 130 -7.72 17.03 -28.03
CA HIS A 130 -9.11 17.45 -27.89
C HIS A 130 -9.62 17.27 -26.46
N VAL A 131 -9.18 16.20 -25.80
CA VAL A 131 -9.57 15.87 -24.41
C VAL A 131 -8.33 15.77 -23.54
N ILE A 132 -8.35 16.49 -22.42
CA ILE A 132 -7.37 16.36 -21.35
C ILE A 132 -8.04 15.65 -20.18
N VAL A 133 -7.39 14.62 -19.65
CA VAL A 133 -7.83 13.97 -18.41
C VAL A 133 -6.68 14.06 -17.43
N GLY A 134 -6.84 14.66 -16.25
CA GLY A 134 -5.67 14.86 -15.39
C GLY A 134 -5.92 15.05 -13.91
N THR A 135 -4.84 14.94 -13.15
CA THR A 135 -4.82 15.24 -11.72
C THR A 135 -4.64 16.73 -11.50
N PRO A 136 -5.35 17.37 -10.53
CA PRO A 136 -5.33 18.82 -10.33
C PRO A 136 -3.93 19.44 -10.31
N GLY A 137 -3.03 18.96 -9.45
CA GLY A 137 -1.69 19.54 -9.32
C GLY A 137 -0.89 19.58 -10.63
N ARG A 138 -0.90 18.49 -11.43
CA ARG A 138 -0.17 18.47 -12.71
C ARG A 138 -0.84 19.34 -13.77
N VAL A 139 -2.17 19.37 -13.82
CA VAL A 139 -2.90 20.26 -14.75
C VAL A 139 -2.58 21.72 -14.43
N MET A 140 -2.61 22.08 -13.15
CA MET A 140 -2.24 23.41 -12.67
C MET A 140 -0.80 23.77 -13.07
N ASP A 141 0.17 22.86 -12.92
CA ASP A 141 1.56 23.09 -13.36
C ASP A 141 1.64 23.42 -14.86
N HIS A 142 0.92 22.67 -15.70
CA HIS A 142 0.89 22.90 -17.14
C HIS A 142 0.26 24.23 -17.52
N MET A 143 -0.80 24.63 -16.83
CA MET A 143 -1.44 25.93 -17.00
C MET A 143 -0.50 27.08 -16.61
N ARG A 144 0.17 26.98 -15.44
CA ARG A 144 1.13 28.00 -14.97
C ARG A 144 2.31 28.19 -15.91
N ARG A 145 2.76 27.11 -16.57
CA ARG A 145 3.86 27.14 -17.55
C ARG A 145 3.44 27.62 -18.94
N GLY A 146 2.14 27.85 -19.18
CA GLY A 146 1.63 28.23 -20.51
C GLY A 146 1.68 27.12 -21.54
N SER A 147 1.90 25.87 -21.11
CA SER A 147 1.98 24.70 -22.01
C SER A 147 0.62 24.15 -22.42
N LEU A 148 -0.46 24.59 -21.77
CA LEU A 148 -1.84 24.24 -22.11
C LEU A 148 -2.58 25.49 -22.57
N ASP A 149 -2.95 25.50 -23.84
CA ASP A 149 -3.90 26.48 -24.38
C ASP A 149 -5.33 25.96 -24.15
N LEU A 150 -6.05 26.62 -23.24
CA LEU A 150 -7.43 26.29 -22.89
C LEU A 150 -8.44 27.27 -23.50
N SER A 151 -8.04 28.07 -24.49
CA SER A 151 -8.89 29.08 -25.14
C SER A 151 -10.13 28.49 -25.84
N LYS A 152 -10.07 27.21 -26.21
CA LYS A 152 -11.17 26.46 -26.84
C LYS A 152 -11.88 25.49 -25.89
N LEU A 153 -11.60 25.56 -24.59
CA LEU A 153 -12.24 24.69 -23.61
C LEU A 153 -13.73 25.02 -23.52
N GLN A 154 -14.57 24.03 -23.86
CA GLN A 154 -16.03 24.14 -23.84
C GLN A 154 -16.64 23.42 -22.65
N THR A 155 -16.00 22.38 -22.15
CA THR A 155 -16.53 21.60 -21.02
C THR A 155 -15.45 21.18 -20.03
N LEU A 156 -15.74 21.32 -18.75
CA LEU A 156 -14.92 20.85 -17.65
C LEU A 156 -15.70 19.87 -16.78
N VAL A 157 -15.11 18.72 -16.47
CA VAL A 157 -15.69 17.69 -15.61
C VAL A 157 -14.85 17.54 -14.35
N LEU A 158 -15.49 17.49 -13.19
CA LEU A 158 -14.89 17.06 -11.92
C LEU A 158 -15.38 15.64 -11.63
N ASP A 159 -14.51 14.64 -11.79
CA ASP A 159 -14.84 13.24 -11.48
C ASP A 159 -14.26 12.83 -10.12
N GLU A 160 -15.04 12.07 -9.35
CA GLU A 160 -14.76 11.73 -7.95
C GLU A 160 -14.36 12.96 -7.11
N ALA A 161 -15.18 14.02 -7.17
CA ALA A 161 -14.85 15.31 -6.54
C ALA A 161 -14.64 15.22 -5.02
N ASP A 162 -15.41 14.37 -4.33
CA ASP A 162 -15.21 14.10 -2.91
C ASP A 162 -13.86 13.43 -2.60
N GLU A 163 -13.31 12.63 -3.51
CA GLU A 163 -11.97 12.09 -3.38
C GLU A 163 -10.89 13.16 -3.56
N MET A 164 -11.07 14.11 -4.48
CA MET A 164 -10.16 15.24 -4.63
C MET A 164 -10.09 16.07 -3.33
N LEU A 165 -11.23 16.25 -2.65
CA LEU A 165 -11.27 16.87 -1.32
C LEU A 165 -10.48 16.05 -0.28
N ARG A 166 -10.72 14.73 -0.21
CA ARG A 166 -10.01 13.86 0.75
C ARG A 166 -8.50 13.86 0.53
N MET A 167 -8.04 14.08 -0.70
CA MET A 167 -6.62 14.17 -1.06
C MET A 167 -6.03 15.58 -0.89
N GLY A 168 -6.83 16.57 -0.48
CA GLY A 168 -6.37 17.94 -0.26
C GLY A 168 -6.21 18.77 -1.53
N PHE A 169 -6.78 18.34 -2.67
CA PHE A 169 -6.69 19.05 -3.95
C PHE A 169 -7.76 20.14 -4.13
N ILE A 170 -8.52 20.46 -3.09
CA ILE A 170 -9.69 21.34 -3.23
C ILE A 170 -9.30 22.74 -3.72
N ASP A 171 -8.20 23.29 -3.19
CA ASP A 171 -7.70 24.62 -3.58
C ASP A 171 -7.11 24.61 -5.01
N ASP A 172 -6.47 23.51 -5.40
CA ASP A 172 -5.97 23.32 -6.78
C ASP A 172 -7.13 23.26 -7.78
N VAL A 173 -8.20 22.54 -7.44
CA VAL A 173 -9.41 22.44 -8.26
C VAL A 173 -10.07 23.81 -8.40
N ASP A 174 -10.25 24.53 -7.30
CA ASP A 174 -10.82 25.88 -7.27
C ASP A 174 -10.04 26.82 -8.19
N TRP A 175 -8.71 26.83 -8.07
CA TRP A 175 -7.82 27.61 -8.91
C TRP A 175 -7.94 27.26 -10.41
N ILE A 176 -8.03 25.98 -10.77
CA ILE A 176 -8.18 25.56 -12.18
C ILE A 176 -9.53 26.08 -12.73
N LEU A 177 -10.59 25.99 -11.95
CA LEU A 177 -11.92 26.47 -12.35
C LEU A 177 -11.94 27.99 -12.56
N GLU A 178 -11.21 28.75 -11.73
CA GLU A 178 -11.07 30.21 -11.88
C GLU A 178 -10.27 30.62 -13.12
N LYS A 179 -9.26 29.82 -13.50
CA LYS A 179 -8.35 30.12 -14.62
C LYS A 179 -8.82 29.57 -15.97
N THR A 180 -9.92 28.83 -16.00
CA THR A 180 -10.54 28.32 -17.23
C THR A 180 -11.64 29.27 -17.74
N PRO A 181 -12.00 29.22 -19.05
CA PRO A 181 -12.99 30.13 -19.62
C PRO A 181 -14.33 30.11 -18.86
N LYS A 182 -14.93 31.28 -18.60
CA LYS A 182 -16.21 31.38 -17.87
C LYS A 182 -17.41 30.87 -18.66
N THR A 183 -17.35 30.87 -20.00
CA THR A 183 -18.43 30.46 -20.90
C THR A 183 -18.45 28.95 -21.16
N ARG A 184 -17.90 28.14 -20.24
CA ARG A 184 -17.82 26.68 -20.36
C ARG A 184 -18.99 26.01 -19.64
N GLN A 185 -19.38 24.83 -20.11
CA GLN A 185 -20.22 23.90 -19.37
C GLN A 185 -19.40 23.21 -18.27
N THR A 186 -19.94 23.05 -17.07
CA THR A 186 -19.29 22.33 -15.97
C THR A 186 -20.15 21.18 -15.46
N ALA A 187 -19.56 19.99 -15.34
CA ALA A 187 -20.22 18.82 -14.77
C ALA A 187 -19.44 18.30 -13.57
N LEU A 188 -20.12 18.10 -12.45
CA LEU A 188 -19.54 17.58 -11.21
C LEU A 188 -20.13 16.21 -10.91
N PHE A 189 -19.27 15.20 -10.83
CA PHE A 189 -19.62 13.83 -10.44
C PHE A 189 -18.97 13.49 -9.10
N SER A 190 -19.80 13.03 -8.16
CA SER A 190 -19.33 12.68 -6.82
C SER A 190 -20.18 11.58 -6.20
N ALA A 191 -19.60 10.75 -5.34
CA ALA A 191 -20.41 9.81 -4.56
C ALA A 191 -21.14 10.53 -3.43
N THR A 192 -20.48 11.52 -2.84
CA THR A 192 -20.99 12.32 -1.71
C THR A 192 -20.92 13.81 -1.98
N MET A 193 -21.71 14.59 -1.24
CA MET A 193 -21.71 16.06 -1.34
C MET A 193 -21.39 16.71 0.02
N PRO A 194 -20.13 16.61 0.51
CA PRO A 194 -19.67 17.40 1.66
C PRO A 194 -19.80 18.90 1.41
N GLN A 195 -19.79 19.71 2.47
CA GLN A 195 -19.99 21.16 2.37
C GLN A 195 -18.98 21.85 1.42
N ALA A 196 -17.73 21.40 1.40
CA ALA A 196 -16.71 21.93 0.49
C ALA A 196 -17.05 21.66 -0.99
N ILE A 197 -17.52 20.45 -1.33
CA ILE A 197 -17.95 20.11 -2.70
C ILE A 197 -19.22 20.89 -3.09
N ARG A 198 -20.16 21.04 -2.15
CA ARG A 198 -21.35 21.88 -2.37
C ARG A 198 -20.98 23.34 -2.66
N ARG A 199 -19.97 23.87 -1.96
CA ARG A 199 -19.46 25.22 -2.19
C ARG A 199 -18.89 25.37 -3.60
N ILE A 200 -18.05 24.42 -4.05
CA ILE A 200 -17.53 24.41 -5.43
C ILE A 200 -18.68 24.38 -6.44
N ALA A 201 -19.67 23.51 -6.23
CA ALA A 201 -20.84 23.43 -7.11
C ALA A 201 -21.56 24.79 -7.21
N GLN A 202 -21.81 25.45 -6.07
CA GLN A 202 -22.51 26.73 -6.02
C GLN A 202 -21.71 27.90 -6.61
N GLN A 203 -20.38 27.87 -6.53
CA GLN A 203 -19.52 28.94 -7.01
C GLN A 203 -19.23 28.85 -8.51
N HIS A 204 -19.07 27.64 -9.04
CA HIS A 204 -18.55 27.42 -10.39
C HIS A 204 -19.55 26.87 -11.40
N LEU A 205 -20.71 26.38 -10.97
CA LEU A 205 -21.76 25.88 -11.86
C LEU A 205 -22.90 26.90 -11.97
N THR A 206 -23.50 26.99 -13.15
CA THR A 206 -24.62 27.89 -13.45
C THR A 206 -25.91 27.09 -13.61
N ASP A 207 -26.87 27.27 -12.70
CA ASP A 207 -28.17 26.57 -12.67
C ASP A 207 -28.07 25.06 -12.99
N PRO A 208 -27.26 24.30 -12.20
CA PRO A 208 -26.95 22.92 -12.56
C PRO A 208 -28.15 22.00 -12.41
N GLN A 209 -28.34 21.10 -13.38
CA GLN A 209 -29.26 19.98 -13.25
C GLN A 209 -28.71 19.00 -12.20
N GLU A 210 -29.44 18.84 -11.09
CA GLU A 210 -29.11 17.84 -10.08
C GLU A 210 -29.70 16.48 -10.45
N VAL A 211 -28.84 15.46 -10.53
CA VAL A 211 -29.22 14.07 -10.75
C VAL A 211 -28.69 13.25 -9.59
N MET A 212 -29.59 12.84 -8.70
CA MET A 212 -29.27 11.96 -7.59
C MET A 212 -29.80 10.56 -7.88
N ILE A 213 -28.89 9.60 -8.02
CA ILE A 213 -29.26 8.19 -8.09
C ILE A 213 -29.26 7.65 -6.67
N GLN A 214 -30.46 7.39 -6.15
CA GLN A 214 -30.59 6.73 -4.87
C GLN A 214 -29.91 5.37 -4.96
N VAL A 215 -29.04 5.12 -3.99
CA VAL A 215 -28.51 3.81 -3.72
C VAL A 215 -29.70 2.97 -3.25
N LYS A 216 -30.40 2.30 -4.18
CA LYS A 216 -30.87 0.96 -3.83
C LYS A 216 -29.62 0.28 -3.33
N SER A 217 -29.66 -0.24 -2.10
CA SER A 217 -28.58 -1.01 -1.51
C SER A 217 -28.24 -2.15 -2.46
N MET A 218 -27.45 -1.85 -3.49
CA MET A 218 -26.67 -2.76 -4.29
C MET A 218 -25.54 -3.13 -3.33
N ALA A 219 -25.94 -3.80 -2.24
CA ALA A 219 -25.19 -4.89 -1.73
C ALA A 219 -24.63 -5.58 -2.96
N ASN A 220 -23.31 -5.55 -3.10
CA ASN A 220 -22.60 -6.32 -4.08
C ASN A 220 -23.06 -7.78 -3.93
N GLU A 221 -24.16 -8.19 -4.55
CA GLU A 221 -24.69 -9.56 -4.43
C GLU A 221 -23.65 -10.55 -4.99
N SER A 222 -22.82 -10.07 -5.93
CA SER A 222 -21.67 -10.79 -6.44
C SER A 222 -20.51 -10.92 -5.45
N ILE A 223 -20.42 -10.11 -4.39
CA ILE A 223 -19.30 -10.14 -3.44
C ILE A 223 -19.71 -10.80 -2.12
N ILE A 224 -19.15 -11.99 -1.89
CA ILE A 224 -19.28 -12.73 -0.64
C ILE A 224 -18.38 -12.05 0.40
N GLN A 225 -18.99 -11.48 1.44
CA GLN A 225 -18.30 -10.76 2.50
C GLN A 225 -18.21 -11.61 3.77
N ARG A 226 -17.00 -11.75 4.30
CA ARG A 226 -16.70 -12.48 5.54
C ARG A 226 -15.87 -11.63 6.48
N VAL A 227 -16.07 -11.81 7.79
CA VAL A 227 -15.28 -11.13 8.83
C VAL A 227 -14.63 -12.16 9.74
N TRP A 228 -13.32 -12.08 9.90
CA TRP A 228 -12.60 -12.81 10.93
C TRP A 228 -12.40 -11.89 12.14
N MET A 229 -13.03 -12.27 13.25
CA MET A 229 -12.82 -11.61 14.54
C MET A 229 -11.53 -12.13 15.16
N MET A 230 -10.55 -11.24 15.34
CA MET A 230 -9.25 -11.64 15.86
C MET A 230 -9.33 -12.09 17.32
N ALA A 231 -8.91 -13.33 17.58
CA ALA A 231 -8.92 -13.98 18.89
C ALA A 231 -7.51 -14.41 19.34
N GLY A 232 -6.58 -13.45 19.44
CA GLY A 232 -5.23 -13.68 19.96
C GLY A 232 -4.21 -14.26 18.96
N LEU A 233 -4.64 -14.74 17.80
CA LEU A 233 -3.74 -15.15 16.72
C LEU A 233 -3.11 -13.93 16.01
N HIS A 234 -1.85 -14.03 15.61
CA HIS A 234 -1.21 -13.00 14.79
C HIS A 234 -1.85 -12.95 13.39
N LYS A 235 -2.07 -11.72 12.89
CA LYS A 235 -2.73 -11.48 11.59
C LYS A 235 -2.02 -12.17 10.41
N LEU A 236 -0.69 -12.26 10.45
CA LEU A 236 0.08 -12.90 9.39
C LEU A 236 -0.21 -14.40 9.30
N ASP A 237 -0.29 -15.09 10.44
CA ASP A 237 -0.57 -16.52 10.48
C ASP A 237 -2.01 -16.82 10.05
N ALA A 238 -2.95 -15.95 10.43
CA ALA A 238 -4.33 -16.01 9.96
C ALA A 238 -4.39 -15.85 8.44
N LEU A 239 -3.71 -14.83 7.91
CA LEU A 239 -3.65 -14.54 6.48
C LEU A 239 -3.11 -15.72 5.69
N THR A 240 -1.99 -16.31 6.11
CA THR A 240 -1.39 -17.43 5.37
C THR A 240 -2.29 -18.66 5.38
N ARG A 241 -2.98 -18.96 6.49
CA ARG A 241 -3.96 -20.07 6.51
C ARG A 241 -5.12 -19.83 5.57
N ILE A 242 -5.61 -18.60 5.49
CA ILE A 242 -6.66 -18.22 4.54
C ILE A 242 -6.16 -18.39 3.10
N LEU A 243 -4.97 -17.88 2.78
CA LEU A 243 -4.40 -17.99 1.43
C LEU A 243 -4.15 -19.45 1.02
N GLU A 244 -3.83 -20.35 1.96
CA GLU A 244 -3.67 -21.78 1.63
C GLU A 244 -5.00 -22.51 1.39
N MET A 245 -6.08 -22.03 2.03
CA MET A 245 -7.41 -22.65 2.01
C MET A 245 -8.40 -21.97 1.07
N GLU A 246 -8.07 -20.85 0.46
CA GLU A 246 -8.90 -20.23 -0.56
C GLU A 246 -8.27 -20.49 -1.92
N ASP A 247 -9.09 -20.88 -2.90
CA ASP A 247 -8.65 -20.90 -4.29
C ASP A 247 -8.88 -19.50 -4.86
N PHE A 248 -7.78 -18.80 -5.14
CA PHE A 248 -7.81 -17.45 -5.66
C PHE A 248 -7.02 -17.35 -6.96
N ASP A 249 -7.41 -16.40 -7.81
CA ASP A 249 -6.67 -16.04 -9.01
C ASP A 249 -5.67 -14.91 -8.71
N ALA A 250 -6.16 -13.72 -8.39
CA ALA A 250 -5.36 -12.66 -7.74
C ALA A 250 -6.02 -12.14 -6.45
N VAL A 251 -5.18 -11.65 -5.52
CA VAL A 251 -5.56 -11.09 -4.23
C VAL A 251 -5.03 -9.68 -4.09
N ILE A 252 -5.86 -8.75 -3.61
CA ILE A 252 -5.40 -7.47 -3.09
C ILE A 252 -5.58 -7.41 -1.57
N ILE A 253 -4.51 -7.04 -0.87
CA ILE A 253 -4.46 -6.97 0.59
C ILE A 253 -4.29 -5.51 1.00
N PHE A 254 -5.27 -4.96 1.71
CA PHE A 254 -5.25 -3.59 2.18
C PHE A 254 -4.68 -3.46 3.59
N VAL A 255 -3.62 -2.65 3.71
CA VAL A 255 -2.97 -2.30 4.98
C VAL A 255 -2.97 -0.78 5.18
N ARG A 256 -2.77 -0.34 6.41
CA ARG A 256 -2.89 1.07 6.78
C ARG A 256 -1.71 1.93 6.33
N THR A 257 -0.47 1.43 6.43
CA THR A 257 0.74 2.25 6.26
C THR A 257 1.59 1.79 5.09
N ARG A 258 2.38 2.71 4.52
CA ARG A 258 3.32 2.41 3.43
C ARG A 258 4.37 1.39 3.87
N ILE A 259 4.91 1.53 5.09
CA ILE A 259 5.86 0.58 5.68
C ILE A 259 5.24 -0.83 5.77
N ALA A 260 3.99 -0.93 6.25
CA ALA A 260 3.31 -2.22 6.37
C ALA A 260 3.12 -2.92 5.03
N THR A 261 2.96 -2.18 3.91
CA THR A 261 2.86 -2.82 2.59
C THR A 261 4.14 -3.58 2.23
N ALA A 262 5.30 -2.95 2.45
CA ALA A 262 6.60 -3.55 2.13
C ALA A 262 6.89 -4.74 3.06
N GLU A 263 6.72 -4.55 4.37
CA GLU A 263 6.97 -5.63 5.35
C GLU A 263 6.07 -6.85 5.12
N LEU A 264 4.78 -6.64 4.84
CA LEU A 264 3.86 -7.75 4.64
C LEU A 264 4.14 -8.45 3.31
N ALA A 265 4.44 -7.72 2.23
CA ALA A 265 4.82 -8.32 0.96
C ALA A 265 6.10 -9.15 1.08
N GLU A 266 7.12 -8.67 1.80
CA GLU A 266 8.36 -9.40 2.06
C GLU A 266 8.10 -10.67 2.89
N LYS A 267 7.29 -10.57 3.95
CA LYS A 267 6.91 -11.72 4.79
C LYS A 267 6.11 -12.79 4.02
N LEU A 268 5.30 -12.37 3.05
CA LEU A 268 4.58 -13.27 2.15
C LEU A 268 5.51 -13.90 1.11
N ALA A 269 6.42 -13.12 0.52
CA ALA A 269 7.43 -13.63 -0.41
C ALA A 269 8.35 -14.67 0.24
N ALA A 270 8.79 -14.42 1.48
CA ALA A 270 9.56 -15.39 2.27
C ALA A 270 8.80 -16.69 2.57
N ARG A 271 7.47 -16.69 2.40
CA ARG A 271 6.60 -17.86 2.55
C ARG A 271 6.19 -18.48 1.20
N GLY A 272 6.86 -18.11 0.12
CA GLY A 272 6.64 -18.66 -1.22
C GLY A 272 5.51 -18.03 -2.01
N TYR A 273 4.89 -16.94 -1.52
CA TYR A 273 3.85 -16.23 -2.28
C TYR A 273 4.46 -15.22 -3.26
N SER A 274 3.93 -15.15 -4.47
CA SER A 274 4.25 -14.08 -5.42
C SER A 274 3.54 -12.79 -5.00
N ALA A 275 4.18 -12.03 -4.09
CA ALA A 275 3.63 -10.83 -3.48
C ALA A 275 4.49 -9.59 -3.73
N ALA A 276 3.85 -8.43 -3.96
CA ALA A 276 4.54 -7.15 -4.11
C ALA A 276 3.79 -6.00 -3.42
N PRO A 277 4.50 -5.00 -2.88
CA PRO A 277 3.87 -3.83 -2.31
C PRO A 277 3.37 -2.87 -3.42
N LEU A 278 2.31 -2.12 -3.12
CA LEU A 278 1.82 -0.98 -3.90
C LEU A 278 1.48 0.19 -2.97
N ASN A 279 2.38 1.16 -2.87
CA ASN A 279 2.24 2.32 -1.99
C ASN A 279 2.77 3.60 -2.67
N GLY A 280 2.58 4.76 -2.02
CA GLY A 280 2.96 6.07 -2.55
C GLY A 280 4.47 6.34 -2.68
N ASP A 281 5.32 5.54 -2.03
CA ASP A 281 6.78 5.69 -2.11
C ASP A 281 7.37 4.93 -3.32
N ILE A 282 6.59 4.04 -3.94
CA ILE A 282 7.03 3.26 -5.09
C ILE A 282 7.06 4.16 -6.33
N PRO A 283 8.20 4.25 -7.04
CA PRO A 283 8.30 5.00 -8.28
C PRO A 283 7.25 4.55 -9.28
N GLN A 284 6.70 5.50 -10.03
CA GLN A 284 5.51 5.24 -10.82
C GLN A 284 5.71 4.26 -11.98
N GLN A 285 6.87 4.25 -12.62
CA GLN A 285 7.21 3.22 -13.61
C GLN A 285 7.21 1.81 -12.99
N GLN A 286 7.60 1.70 -11.72
CA GLN A 286 7.58 0.43 -11.00
C GLN A 286 6.15 0.06 -10.58
N ARG A 287 5.31 1.03 -10.20
CA ARG A 287 3.87 0.81 -9.94
C ARG A 287 3.17 0.21 -11.16
N GLU A 288 3.37 0.79 -12.34
CA GLU A 288 2.81 0.28 -13.60
C GLU A 288 3.29 -1.14 -13.91
N LYS A 289 4.59 -1.39 -13.81
CA LYS A 289 5.15 -2.74 -13.99
C LYS A 289 4.54 -3.75 -13.01
N THR A 290 4.35 -3.39 -11.75
CA THR A 290 3.76 -4.27 -10.73
C THR A 290 2.29 -4.59 -11.07
N VAL A 291 1.50 -3.58 -11.45
CA VAL A 291 0.11 -3.78 -11.87
C VAL A 291 0.02 -4.62 -13.13
N ASP A 292 0.89 -4.38 -14.12
CA ASP A 292 0.94 -5.18 -15.35
C ASP A 292 1.31 -6.64 -15.08
N ARG A 293 2.25 -6.90 -14.16
CA ARG A 293 2.59 -8.26 -13.71
C ARG A 293 1.40 -8.96 -13.08
N LEU A 294 0.61 -8.24 -12.27
CA LEU A 294 -0.63 -8.76 -11.67
C LEU A 294 -1.66 -9.11 -12.76
N LYS A 295 -1.86 -8.21 -13.73
CA LYS A 295 -2.75 -8.44 -14.89
C LYS A 295 -2.34 -9.66 -15.71
N LYS A 296 -1.03 -9.88 -15.89
CA LYS A 296 -0.46 -10.95 -16.73
C LYS A 296 -0.29 -12.31 -16.04
N GLY A 297 -0.70 -12.49 -14.79
CA GLY A 297 -0.50 -13.78 -14.10
C GLY A 297 0.88 -13.98 -13.47
N GLN A 298 1.75 -12.97 -13.49
CA GLN A 298 3.15 -13.08 -13.01
C GLN A 298 3.31 -12.68 -11.53
N LEU A 299 2.27 -12.06 -10.98
CA LEU A 299 2.15 -11.68 -9.58
C LEU A 299 0.73 -12.09 -9.17
N ASP A 300 0.57 -12.64 -7.96
CA ASP A 300 -0.74 -13.11 -7.49
C ASP A 300 -1.27 -12.26 -6.34
N ILE A 301 -0.38 -11.67 -5.55
CA ILE A 301 -0.76 -10.88 -4.38
C ILE A 301 -0.20 -9.46 -4.47
N LEU A 302 -1.09 -8.49 -4.30
CA LEU A 302 -0.74 -7.07 -4.19
C LEU A 302 -1.05 -6.57 -2.78
N VAL A 303 -0.05 -6.05 -2.07
CA VAL A 303 -0.27 -5.44 -0.75
C VAL A 303 -0.29 -3.93 -0.90
N ALA A 304 -1.42 -3.29 -0.65
CA ALA A 304 -1.63 -1.88 -0.99
C ALA A 304 -2.18 -1.02 0.15
N THR A 305 -1.94 0.29 0.04
CA THR A 305 -2.69 1.31 0.81
C THR A 305 -3.88 1.81 -0.01
N ASP A 306 -4.85 2.45 0.66
CA ASP A 306 -6.04 3.01 0.00
C ASP A 306 -5.70 3.92 -1.18
N VAL A 307 -4.80 4.90 -0.95
CA VAL A 307 -4.40 5.87 -1.97
C VAL A 307 -3.79 5.17 -3.18
N ALA A 308 -2.99 4.13 -2.95
CA ALA A 308 -2.22 3.49 -3.98
C ALA A 308 -3.04 2.52 -4.84
N ALA A 309 -4.16 1.99 -4.35
CA ALA A 309 -5.02 1.08 -5.09
C ALA A 309 -6.29 1.75 -5.65
N ARG A 310 -6.49 3.06 -5.43
CA ARG A 310 -7.54 3.82 -6.10
C ARG A 310 -7.30 3.80 -7.60
N GLY A 311 -8.38 3.72 -8.38
CA GLY A 311 -8.27 3.52 -9.81
C GLY A 311 -7.56 2.23 -10.22
N LEU A 312 -7.29 1.25 -9.34
CA LEU A 312 -6.78 -0.04 -9.81
C LEU A 312 -7.88 -0.80 -10.54
N ASP A 313 -7.66 -1.12 -11.82
CA ASP A 313 -8.55 -1.96 -12.61
C ASP A 313 -7.82 -3.20 -13.11
N VAL A 314 -8.08 -4.29 -12.41
CA VAL A 314 -7.53 -5.62 -12.66
C VAL A 314 -8.66 -6.60 -12.42
N GLU A 315 -9.27 -7.08 -13.50
CA GLU A 315 -10.43 -7.98 -13.40
C GLU A 315 -10.10 -9.31 -12.71
N ARG A 316 -8.83 -9.73 -12.78
CA ARG A 316 -8.26 -10.95 -12.19
C ARG A 316 -8.36 -10.98 -10.65
N ILE A 317 -8.59 -9.84 -10.00
CA ILE A 317 -8.73 -9.77 -8.55
C ILE A 317 -10.00 -10.49 -8.12
N SER A 318 -9.82 -11.72 -7.66
CA SER A 318 -10.87 -12.59 -7.13
C SER A 318 -11.13 -12.31 -5.64
N HIS A 319 -10.09 -11.92 -4.91
CA HIS A 319 -10.14 -11.75 -3.45
C HIS A 319 -9.63 -10.38 -3.01
N VAL A 320 -10.35 -9.77 -2.08
CA VAL A 320 -9.95 -8.57 -1.35
C VAL A 320 -9.81 -8.91 0.12
N ILE A 321 -8.63 -8.69 0.70
CA ILE A 321 -8.39 -8.88 2.12
C ILE A 321 -8.13 -7.53 2.77
N ASN A 322 -9.05 -7.10 3.64
CA ASN A 322 -8.85 -5.96 4.51
C ASN A 322 -8.05 -6.41 5.74
N TYR A 323 -6.72 -6.47 5.58
CA TYR A 323 -5.81 -6.85 6.67
C TYR A 323 -5.89 -5.87 7.84
N ASP A 324 -6.07 -4.58 7.53
CA ASP A 324 -6.48 -3.55 8.49
C ASP A 324 -7.88 -3.04 8.15
N ILE A 325 -8.77 -2.98 9.15
CA ILE A 325 -10.10 -2.38 8.97
C ILE A 325 -9.97 -0.92 8.51
N PRO A 326 -10.73 -0.50 7.47
CA PRO A 326 -10.76 0.89 7.05
C PRO A 326 -11.32 1.80 8.15
N HIS A 327 -10.97 3.08 8.10
CA HIS A 327 -11.42 4.07 9.09
C HIS A 327 -12.85 4.56 8.87
N ASP A 328 -13.36 4.39 7.66
CA ASP A 328 -14.66 4.87 7.22
C ASP A 328 -15.33 3.88 6.24
N ILE A 329 -16.62 4.11 6.00
CA ILE A 329 -17.47 3.24 5.18
C ILE A 329 -17.12 3.32 3.69
N GLU A 330 -16.79 4.52 3.19
CA GLU A 330 -16.53 4.74 1.77
C GLU A 330 -15.26 4.01 1.34
N SER A 331 -14.22 4.10 2.15
CA SER A 331 -12.99 3.33 2.01
C SER A 331 -13.29 1.83 1.94
N TYR A 332 -14.17 1.30 2.80
CA TYR A 332 -14.56 -0.12 2.74
C TYR A 332 -15.19 -0.49 1.39
N VAL A 333 -16.18 0.29 0.94
CA VAL A 333 -16.86 0.07 -0.35
C VAL A 333 -15.88 0.12 -1.52
N HIS A 334 -14.96 1.10 -1.52
CA HIS A 334 -13.94 1.25 -2.56
C HIS A 334 -12.91 0.12 -2.59
N ARG A 335 -12.58 -0.45 -1.43
CA ARG A 335 -11.68 -1.61 -1.32
C ARG A 335 -12.34 -2.87 -1.84
N ILE A 336 -13.55 -3.19 -1.39
CA ILE A 336 -14.22 -4.43 -1.83
C ILE A 336 -14.63 -4.35 -3.31
N GLY A 337 -14.92 -3.15 -3.84
CA GLY A 337 -15.16 -2.92 -5.26
C GLY A 337 -13.95 -3.17 -6.18
N ARG A 338 -12.82 -3.68 -5.66
CA ARG A 338 -11.70 -4.20 -6.46
C ARG A 338 -11.92 -5.63 -6.94
N THR A 339 -12.86 -6.37 -6.34
CA THR A 339 -13.30 -7.70 -6.81
C THR A 339 -14.75 -7.64 -7.32
N GLY A 340 -15.27 -8.75 -7.84
CA GLY A 340 -16.67 -8.88 -8.26
C GLY A 340 -17.04 -8.05 -9.49
N ARG A 341 -16.05 -7.76 -10.35
CA ARG A 341 -16.20 -6.94 -11.58
C ARG A 341 -16.63 -7.79 -12.77
N ALA A 342 -17.22 -7.14 -13.78
CA ALA A 342 -17.62 -7.77 -15.06
C ALA A 342 -18.49 -9.04 -14.89
N GLY A 343 -19.44 -9.01 -13.95
CA GLY A 343 -20.37 -10.12 -13.70
C GLY A 343 -19.79 -11.30 -12.92
N ARG A 344 -18.50 -11.27 -12.51
CA ARG A 344 -17.88 -12.33 -11.70
C ARG A 344 -18.27 -12.21 -10.24
N THR A 345 -18.26 -13.33 -9.53
CA THR A 345 -18.33 -13.34 -8.07
C THR A 345 -16.97 -12.99 -7.46
N GLY A 346 -16.98 -12.17 -6.41
CA GLY A 346 -15.80 -11.77 -5.66
C GLY A 346 -15.88 -12.21 -4.20
N GLN A 347 -14.73 -12.28 -3.54
CA GLN A 347 -14.65 -12.53 -2.11
C GLN A 347 -13.99 -11.37 -1.38
N ALA A 348 -14.58 -10.92 -0.28
CA ALA A 348 -14.03 -9.89 0.57
C ALA A 348 -13.92 -10.37 2.01
N ILE A 349 -12.69 -10.43 2.54
CA ILE A 349 -12.40 -10.88 3.90
C ILE A 349 -11.94 -9.68 4.73
N LEU A 350 -12.57 -9.45 5.87
CA LEU A 350 -12.25 -8.36 6.79
C LEU A 350 -11.65 -8.89 8.09
N PHE A 351 -10.48 -8.38 8.48
CA PHE A 351 -9.90 -8.65 9.79
C PHE A 351 -10.34 -7.55 10.76
N ALA A 352 -10.97 -7.93 11.86
CA ALA A 352 -11.47 -6.98 12.86
C ALA A 352 -11.05 -7.38 14.28
N ALA A 353 -10.50 -6.42 15.03
CA ALA A 353 -10.26 -6.58 16.46
C ALA A 353 -11.57 -6.40 17.27
N ASN A 354 -11.61 -6.91 18.51
CA ASN A 354 -12.73 -6.64 19.41
C ASN A 354 -12.97 -5.14 19.66
N ARG A 355 -11.90 -4.32 19.70
CA ARG A 355 -12.00 -2.85 19.83
C ARG A 355 -12.59 -2.16 18.60
N GLU A 356 -12.61 -2.83 17.45
CA GLU A 356 -13.05 -2.29 16.15
C GLU A 356 -14.51 -2.67 15.83
N ARG A 357 -15.21 -3.37 16.75
CA ARG A 357 -16.63 -3.76 16.59
C ARG A 357 -17.56 -2.60 16.23
N ARG A 358 -17.27 -1.39 16.72
CA ARG A 358 -18.08 -0.20 16.42
C ARG A 358 -17.93 0.23 14.96
N LEU A 359 -16.74 0.11 14.38
CA LEU A 359 -16.49 0.37 12.96
C LEU A 359 -17.14 -0.71 12.10
N LEU A 360 -17.00 -1.99 12.49
CA LEU A 360 -17.67 -3.10 11.81
C LEU A 360 -19.18 -2.88 11.71
N ARG A 361 -19.85 -2.54 12.82
CA ARG A 361 -21.29 -2.24 12.84
C ARG A 361 -21.67 -1.04 11.98
N ALA A 362 -20.80 -0.04 11.87
CA ALA A 362 -21.04 1.11 11.01
C ALA A 362 -21.01 0.71 9.53
N ILE A 363 -20.06 -0.16 9.15
CA ILE A 363 -19.95 -0.74 7.82
C ILE A 363 -21.20 -1.58 7.51
N GLU A 364 -21.60 -2.48 8.40
CA GLU A 364 -22.80 -3.34 8.21
C GLU A 364 -24.07 -2.51 8.05
N LYS A 365 -24.25 -1.48 8.90
CA LYS A 365 -25.41 -0.59 8.83
C LYS A 365 -25.48 0.16 7.51
N ALA A 366 -24.35 0.61 6.98
CA ALA A 366 -24.30 1.39 5.75
C ALA A 366 -24.38 0.54 4.48
N THR A 367 -23.86 -0.69 4.52
CA THR A 367 -23.96 -1.65 3.41
C THR A 367 -25.28 -2.42 3.40
N GLY A 368 -26.10 -2.29 4.45
CA GLY A 368 -27.38 -2.99 4.58
C GLY A 368 -27.24 -4.49 4.85
N ASN A 369 -26.01 -5.00 5.00
CA ASN A 369 -25.71 -6.43 5.13
C ASN A 369 -24.90 -6.72 6.38
N VAL A 370 -25.29 -7.77 7.10
CA VAL A 370 -24.46 -8.35 8.17
C VAL A 370 -23.32 -9.13 7.50
N ILE A 371 -22.08 -8.82 7.87
CA ILE A 371 -20.92 -9.52 7.33
C ILE A 371 -20.81 -10.86 8.04
N LYS A 372 -20.83 -11.96 7.28
CA LYS A 372 -20.83 -13.30 7.87
C LYS A 372 -19.53 -13.54 8.65
N PRO A 373 -19.59 -13.99 9.92
CA PRO A 373 -18.39 -14.37 10.63
C PRO A 373 -17.74 -15.58 9.93
N MET A 374 -16.41 -15.61 9.90
CA MET A 374 -15.64 -16.77 9.46
C MET A 374 -14.76 -17.28 10.59
N GLU A 375 -14.64 -18.60 10.64
CA GLU A 375 -13.65 -19.29 11.46
C GLU A 375 -12.36 -19.44 10.66
N LEU A 376 -11.23 -19.42 11.35
CA LEU A 376 -9.96 -19.70 10.69
C LEU A 376 -9.79 -21.20 10.50
N PRO A 377 -9.27 -21.63 9.34
CA PRO A 377 -8.90 -23.01 9.15
C PRO A 377 -7.95 -23.50 10.25
N THR A 378 -8.22 -24.71 10.74
CA THR A 378 -7.35 -25.35 11.72
C THR A 378 -6.03 -25.78 11.07
N PRO A 379 -4.92 -25.89 11.83
CA PRO A 379 -3.67 -26.42 11.28
C PRO A 379 -3.83 -27.80 10.63
N GLN A 380 -4.74 -28.61 11.15
CA GLN A 380 -5.06 -29.93 10.61
C GLN A 380 -5.75 -29.83 9.25
N GLU A 381 -6.75 -28.95 9.10
CA GLU A 381 -7.41 -28.70 7.80
C GLU A 381 -6.43 -28.22 6.74
N VAL A 382 -5.54 -27.30 7.12
CA VAL A 382 -4.48 -26.80 6.23
C VAL A 382 -3.54 -27.94 5.80
N SER A 383 -3.13 -28.80 6.74
CA SER A 383 -2.29 -29.97 6.45
C SER A 383 -3.00 -30.98 5.52
N ASN A 384 -4.29 -31.23 5.76
CA ASN A 384 -5.11 -32.11 4.92
C ASN A 384 -5.20 -31.55 3.49
N ARG A 385 -5.47 -30.26 3.33
CA ARG A 385 -5.55 -29.63 2.00
C ARG A 385 -4.22 -29.67 1.25
N ARG A 386 -3.09 -29.45 1.94
CA ARG A 386 -1.75 -29.62 1.35
C ARG A 386 -1.55 -31.05 0.86
N SER A 387 -1.95 -32.03 1.68
CA SER A 387 -1.86 -33.45 1.33
C SER A 387 -2.71 -33.79 0.11
N ASP A 388 -3.93 -33.23 0.01
CA ASP A 388 -4.82 -33.49 -1.11
C ASP A 388 -4.33 -32.82 -2.41
N ARG A 389 -3.82 -31.59 -2.34
CA ARG A 389 -3.18 -30.94 -3.50
C ARG A 389 -1.96 -31.73 -3.99
N PHE A 390 -1.16 -32.26 -3.07
CA PHE A 390 -0.01 -33.09 -3.40
C PHE A 390 -0.43 -34.41 -4.07
N LYS A 391 -1.49 -35.08 -3.59
CA LYS A 391 -2.06 -36.27 -4.24
C LYS A 391 -2.55 -35.97 -5.66
N GLN A 392 -3.21 -34.82 -5.86
CA GLN A 392 -3.64 -34.38 -7.20
C GLN A 392 -2.46 -34.14 -8.13
N GLN A 393 -1.38 -33.53 -7.64
CA GLN A 393 -0.15 -33.33 -8.40
C GLN A 393 0.54 -34.65 -8.77
N ILE A 394 0.54 -35.65 -7.87
CA ILE A 394 0.99 -37.00 -8.20
C ILE A 394 0.13 -37.57 -9.33
N THR A 395 -1.19 -37.49 -9.19
CA THR A 395 -2.14 -38.02 -10.18
C THR A 395 -1.92 -37.40 -11.57
N SER A 396 -1.82 -36.07 -11.65
CA SER A 396 -1.59 -35.40 -12.94
C SER A 396 -0.23 -35.72 -13.56
N THR A 397 0.80 -35.93 -12.74
CA THR A 397 2.14 -36.31 -13.22
C THR A 397 2.15 -37.74 -13.77
N LEU A 398 1.40 -38.65 -13.13
CA LEU A 398 1.24 -40.02 -13.60
C LEU A 398 0.57 -40.09 -14.98
N ASP A 399 -0.36 -39.16 -15.26
CA ASP A 399 -1.12 -39.12 -16.51
C ASP A 399 -0.37 -38.46 -17.69
N THR A 400 0.61 -37.60 -17.41
CA THR A 400 1.16 -36.68 -18.43
C THR A 400 2.64 -36.86 -18.77
N ARG A 401 3.42 -37.59 -17.95
CA ARG A 401 4.86 -37.74 -18.16
C ARG A 401 5.28 -39.18 -18.39
N ASP A 402 6.33 -39.34 -19.20
CA ASP A 402 7.05 -40.61 -19.27
C ASP A 402 7.78 -40.84 -17.94
N LEU A 403 7.39 -41.92 -17.27
CA LEU A 403 7.88 -42.29 -15.94
C LEU A 403 9.06 -43.27 -16.01
N ASP A 404 9.50 -43.68 -17.20
CA ASP A 404 10.45 -44.77 -17.37
C ASP A 404 11.78 -44.50 -16.68
N ASN A 405 12.31 -43.27 -16.77
CA ASN A 405 13.54 -42.90 -16.10
C ASN A 405 13.39 -42.90 -14.56
N GLY A 406 12.27 -42.37 -14.06
CA GLY A 406 11.98 -42.38 -12.62
C GLY A 406 11.79 -43.80 -12.07
N ARG A 407 11.13 -44.67 -12.84
CA ARG A 407 10.95 -46.09 -12.50
C ARG A 407 12.27 -46.83 -12.44
N ARG A 408 13.18 -46.60 -13.40
CA ARG A 408 14.53 -47.18 -13.38
C ARG A 408 15.30 -46.80 -12.12
N LEU A 409 15.38 -45.51 -11.80
CA LEU A 409 16.08 -45.02 -10.61
C LEU A 409 15.54 -45.63 -9.31
N VAL A 410 14.22 -45.70 -9.15
CA VAL A 410 13.61 -46.29 -7.94
C VAL A 410 13.89 -47.79 -7.86
N THR A 411 13.87 -48.49 -8.99
CA THR A 411 14.11 -49.94 -9.07
C THR A 411 15.59 -50.28 -8.80
N GLU A 412 16.53 -49.52 -9.36
CA GLU A 412 17.96 -49.68 -9.11
C GLU A 412 18.28 -49.47 -7.62
N TYR A 413 17.74 -48.41 -7.00
CA TYR A 413 17.92 -48.17 -5.57
C TYR A 413 17.33 -49.28 -4.70
N GLN A 414 16.14 -49.79 -5.07
CA GLN A 414 15.53 -50.94 -4.38
C GLN A 414 16.45 -52.17 -4.44
N GLN A 415 17.04 -52.47 -5.60
CA GLN A 415 17.89 -53.65 -5.79
C GLN A 415 19.22 -53.52 -5.05
N GLU A 416 19.83 -52.33 -5.07
CA GLU A 416 21.13 -52.08 -4.45
C GLU A 416 21.04 -52.10 -2.92
N TYR A 417 19.99 -51.50 -2.34
CA TYR A 417 19.88 -51.30 -0.89
C TYR A 417 18.83 -52.20 -0.20
N GLY A 418 18.06 -52.98 -0.96
CA GLY A 418 17.05 -53.90 -0.42
C GLY A 418 15.87 -53.22 0.28
N VAL A 419 15.63 -51.94 0.01
CA VAL A 419 14.61 -51.12 0.69
C VAL A 419 13.25 -51.27 -0.02
N PRO A 420 12.13 -51.48 0.69
CA PRO A 420 10.80 -51.52 0.09
C PRO A 420 10.45 -50.25 -0.71
N ILE A 421 9.79 -50.40 -1.87
CA ILE A 421 9.39 -49.27 -2.74
C ILE A 421 8.54 -48.24 -1.98
N VAL A 422 7.71 -48.69 -1.03
CA VAL A 422 6.87 -47.81 -0.21
C VAL A 422 7.71 -46.88 0.65
N ASP A 423 8.83 -47.35 1.19
CA ASP A 423 9.73 -46.56 2.03
C ASP A 423 10.54 -45.56 1.18
N ILE A 424 10.96 -45.98 -0.02
CA ILE A 424 11.58 -45.09 -1.01
C ILE A 424 10.59 -43.99 -1.41
N ALA A 425 9.33 -44.34 -1.71
CA ALA A 425 8.28 -43.38 -2.03
C ALA A 425 8.01 -42.43 -0.85
N ALA A 426 7.94 -42.95 0.38
CA ALA A 426 7.78 -42.12 1.58
C ALA A 426 8.95 -41.13 1.75
N ALA A 427 10.19 -41.57 1.52
CA ALA A 427 11.36 -40.70 1.57
C ALA A 427 11.31 -39.61 0.49
N LEU A 428 10.93 -39.96 -0.75
CA LEU A 428 10.75 -39.00 -1.84
C LEU A 428 9.63 -37.99 -1.55
N VAL A 429 8.53 -38.41 -0.92
CA VAL A 429 7.46 -37.51 -0.47
C VAL A 429 7.98 -36.52 0.57
N ILE A 430 8.77 -36.98 1.55
CA ILE A 430 9.36 -36.11 2.57
C ILE A 430 10.33 -35.11 1.92
N LEU A 431 11.18 -35.56 0.99
CA LEU A 431 12.12 -34.72 0.27
C LEU A 431 11.41 -33.65 -0.58
N ALA A 432 10.39 -34.04 -1.34
CA ALA A 432 9.59 -33.12 -2.15
C ALA A 432 8.83 -32.10 -1.28
N GLN A 433 8.36 -32.51 -0.10
CA GLN A 433 7.69 -31.62 0.85
C GLN A 433 8.67 -30.73 1.62
N SER A 434 9.93 -31.13 1.82
CA SER A 434 10.92 -30.31 2.52
C SER A 434 11.34 -29.07 1.72
N ASP A 435 11.35 -29.14 0.38
CA ASP A 435 11.58 -27.96 -0.48
C ASP A 435 10.40 -26.98 -0.50
N THR A 436 9.17 -27.46 -0.18
CA THR A 436 7.96 -26.63 -0.09
C THR A 436 7.63 -26.17 1.33
N ARG A 437 8.39 -26.61 2.34
CA ARG A 437 8.24 -26.13 3.73
C ARG A 437 8.81 -24.72 3.84
N SER A 438 7.93 -23.73 3.68
CA SER A 438 8.15 -22.42 4.32
C SER A 438 8.38 -22.62 5.83
N PRO A 439 9.43 -22.05 6.43
CA PRO A 439 9.73 -22.25 7.83
C PRO A 439 8.78 -21.40 8.69
N ALA A 440 7.71 -22.00 9.22
CA ALA A 440 7.08 -21.64 10.50
C ALA A 440 5.73 -22.36 10.70
N VAL A 441 5.77 -23.56 11.29
CA VAL A 441 4.89 -23.95 12.42
C VAL A 441 5.68 -25.01 13.21
N ALA A 442 6.74 -24.58 13.91
CA ALA A 442 7.30 -25.41 14.96
C ALA A 442 6.33 -25.31 16.15
N GLY A 443 5.53 -26.37 16.34
CA GLY A 443 4.68 -26.52 17.51
C GLY A 443 5.52 -26.45 18.79
N SER A 444 5.01 -25.73 19.78
CA SER A 444 5.56 -25.68 21.14
C SER A 444 5.75 -27.09 21.71
N PRO A 445 6.82 -27.35 22.50
CA PRO A 445 7.04 -28.65 23.11
C PRO A 445 5.90 -28.95 24.10
N THR A 446 5.30 -30.11 23.96
CA THR A 446 4.40 -30.75 24.93
C THR A 446 5.02 -30.73 26.33
N GLU A 447 4.43 -29.96 27.25
CA GLU A 447 4.66 -30.06 28.68
C GLU A 447 4.13 -31.41 29.18
N ARG A 448 5.05 -32.29 29.57
CA ARG A 448 4.76 -33.43 30.44
C ARG A 448 4.60 -32.89 31.86
N SER A 449 3.44 -33.14 32.48
CA SER A 449 3.28 -33.02 33.93
C SER A 449 4.30 -33.89 34.67
N PRO A 450 4.79 -33.43 35.82
CA PRO A 450 4.58 -34.26 37.00
C PRO A 450 4.14 -33.48 38.25
N THR A 451 3.48 -34.26 39.07
CA THR A 451 2.90 -34.04 40.39
C THR A 451 3.88 -33.52 41.46
N ALA A 452 3.27 -32.92 42.49
CA ALA A 452 3.86 -32.34 43.68
C ALA A 452 4.88 -33.22 44.44
N SER A 453 5.93 -32.61 45.02
CA SER A 453 6.01 -32.38 46.47
C SER A 453 7.38 -31.82 46.94
N THR A 454 7.27 -30.97 47.97
CA THR A 454 8.22 -30.76 49.10
C THR A 454 9.42 -29.81 49.00
N LYS A 455 9.33 -28.83 49.91
CA LYS A 455 10.30 -27.87 50.47
C LYS A 455 11.70 -28.44 50.78
N THR A 456 12.75 -27.64 50.57
CA THR A 456 13.58 -27.02 51.64
C THR A 456 14.67 -26.09 51.08
N ALA A 457 15.04 -25.11 51.89
CA ALA A 457 16.03 -24.06 51.65
C ALA A 457 17.46 -24.52 52.01
N LYS A 458 18.49 -23.93 51.37
CA LYS A 458 19.59 -23.14 51.99
C LYS A 458 20.91 -23.11 51.16
N THR A 459 21.34 -21.88 50.89
CA THR A 459 22.71 -21.29 50.97
C THR A 459 23.96 -21.94 50.34
N GLN A 460 24.69 -21.06 49.63
CA GLN A 460 26.13 -20.71 49.75
C GLN A 460 27.16 -21.20 48.71
N SER A 461 27.96 -20.20 48.32
CA SER A 461 29.40 -20.20 47.95
C SER A 461 29.86 -20.79 46.60
N ALA A 462 30.30 -19.88 45.73
CA ALA A 462 31.51 -20.00 44.92
C ALA A 462 32.76 -19.70 45.80
N PRO A 463 34.03 -19.71 45.34
CA PRO A 463 34.56 -19.92 43.98
C PRO A 463 35.88 -20.76 43.89
N ALA A 464 36.36 -21.03 42.67
CA ALA A 464 37.73 -20.68 42.18
C ALA A 464 38.34 -21.63 41.12
N LYS A 465 38.93 -20.98 40.10
CA LYS A 465 40.18 -21.28 39.34
C LYS A 465 40.40 -22.65 38.67
N ARG A 466 40.77 -22.58 37.37
CA ARG A 466 41.91 -23.27 36.70
C ARG A 466 41.93 -22.83 35.23
N GLU A 467 42.97 -22.12 34.77
CA GLU A 467 44.33 -22.53 34.38
C GLU A 467 44.45 -22.66 32.86
N ARG A 468 45.42 -21.89 32.34
CA ARG A 468 45.80 -21.74 30.94
C ARG A 468 47.12 -22.48 30.78
N GLU A 469 47.15 -23.50 29.93
CA GLU A 469 48.39 -24.15 29.51
C GLU A 469 48.92 -23.55 28.21
N GLU A 470 50.24 -23.39 28.19
CA GLU A 470 51.10 -22.82 27.16
C GLU A 470 52.03 -23.93 26.63
N LYS A 471 52.41 -23.85 25.34
CA LYS A 471 53.76 -24.10 24.73
C LYS A 471 53.67 -24.78 23.35
N PRO A 472 54.75 -24.77 22.51
CA PRO A 472 55.83 -23.77 22.37
C PRO A 472 56.20 -23.42 20.90
N ARG A 473 57.08 -22.42 20.77
CA ARG A 473 57.82 -21.99 19.57
C ARG A 473 58.81 -23.04 19.05
N ARG A 474 59.06 -23.05 17.73
CA ARG A 474 60.34 -23.44 17.13
C ARG A 474 60.69 -22.58 15.90
N GLU A 475 61.99 -22.49 15.64
CA GLU A 475 62.74 -21.41 15.00
C GLU A 475 62.80 -21.45 13.46
N ARG A 476 63.17 -20.28 12.90
CA ARG A 476 63.51 -19.91 11.49
C ARG A 476 64.74 -20.68 10.95
N PRO A 477 65.02 -20.76 9.60
CA PRO A 477 65.27 -19.57 8.75
C PRO A 477 64.99 -19.61 7.21
N ALA A 478 64.96 -18.38 6.67
CA ALA A 478 65.24 -17.79 5.34
C ALA A 478 65.21 -18.56 3.98
N SER A 479 64.44 -18.04 3.02
CA SER A 479 64.80 -17.64 1.63
C SER A 479 63.51 -17.19 0.90
N GLU A 480 63.39 -15.91 0.55
CA GLU A 480 63.53 -15.29 -0.79
C GLU A 480 62.30 -15.36 -1.72
N ALA A 481 62.05 -14.21 -2.37
CA ALA A 481 61.29 -13.94 -3.59
C ALA A 481 59.74 -13.82 -3.57
N SER A 482 59.33 -12.55 -3.49
CA SER A 482 58.31 -11.86 -4.30
C SER A 482 56.80 -12.08 -4.04
N GLY A 483 56.15 -10.97 -3.68
CA GLY A 483 54.95 -10.52 -4.40
C GLY A 483 53.58 -10.82 -3.80
N ALA A 484 53.21 -10.21 -2.67
CA ALA A 484 51.82 -10.13 -2.25
C ALA A 484 51.45 -8.78 -1.62
N ARG A 485 50.32 -8.25 -2.09
CA ARG A 485 49.68 -6.97 -1.75
C ARG A 485 49.39 -6.84 -0.23
N PRO A 486 49.50 -5.65 0.39
CA PRO A 486 49.22 -5.49 1.81
C PRO A 486 47.72 -5.56 2.12
N GLY A 487 47.37 -6.35 3.14
CA GLY A 487 46.08 -6.33 3.81
C GLY A 487 45.83 -5.04 4.60
N PRO A 488 44.62 -4.86 5.14
CA PRO A 488 44.16 -3.59 5.69
C PRO A 488 44.92 -3.25 6.97
N SER A 489 45.67 -2.14 6.92
CA SER A 489 46.32 -1.54 8.07
C SER A 489 45.30 -1.02 9.07
N THR A 490 45.46 -1.41 10.33
CA THR A 490 45.00 -0.66 11.51
C THR A 490 45.53 0.77 11.45
N GLN A 491 44.70 1.72 11.01
CA GLN A 491 45.01 3.15 11.07
C GLN A 491 44.41 3.78 12.32
N ARG A 492 45.29 4.47 13.04
CA ARG A 492 45.10 5.22 14.27
C ARG A 492 44.01 6.29 14.14
N ASP A 493 43.41 6.63 15.28
CA ASP A 493 42.53 7.78 15.47
C ASP A 493 43.19 9.06 14.94
N THR A 494 42.82 9.48 13.75
CA THR A 494 43.17 10.80 13.21
C THR A 494 42.13 11.83 13.65
N GLU A 495 42.63 13.03 13.96
CA GLU A 495 41.85 14.23 14.27
C GLU A 495 40.79 14.52 13.17
N PRO A 496 39.71 15.26 13.51
CA PRO A 496 38.69 15.66 12.54
C PRO A 496 39.29 16.43 11.35
N GLY A 497 38.67 16.34 10.18
CA GLY A 497 39.06 17.14 9.02
C GLY A 497 38.99 18.65 9.30
N LYS A 498 39.77 19.47 8.58
CA LYS A 498 39.76 20.95 8.73
C LYS A 498 38.32 21.50 8.74
N GLY A 499 37.95 22.22 9.81
CA GLY A 499 36.62 22.84 9.97
C GLY A 499 35.53 21.91 10.52
N MET A 500 35.90 20.74 11.06
CA MET A 500 34.98 19.79 11.69
C MET A 500 35.36 19.57 13.16
N GLU A 501 34.35 19.35 14.00
CA GLU A 501 34.47 18.99 15.42
C GLU A 501 33.86 17.60 15.65
N ARG A 502 34.51 16.76 16.47
CA ARG A 502 34.04 15.39 16.75
C ARG A 502 33.05 15.40 17.91
N TYR A 503 31.93 14.73 17.70
CA TYR A 503 30.89 14.51 18.68
C TYR A 503 30.71 13.02 18.98
N ARG A 504 30.36 12.70 20.22
CA ARG A 504 29.94 11.37 20.66
C ARG A 504 28.41 11.35 20.79
N ILE A 505 27.80 10.28 20.29
CA ILE A 505 26.36 9.99 20.42
C ILE A 505 26.19 8.64 21.12
N GLU A 506 25.23 8.54 22.03
CA GLU A 506 25.00 7.33 22.85
C GLU A 506 24.15 6.28 22.11
N VAL A 507 24.54 6.00 20.87
CA VAL A 507 23.92 5.00 19.98
C VAL A 507 25.02 4.21 19.29
N GLY A 508 25.26 2.96 19.72
CA GLY A 508 26.18 1.99 19.08
C GLY A 508 25.50 0.77 18.41
N HIS A 509 26.30 -0.21 17.98
CA HIS A 509 25.87 -1.44 17.30
C HIS A 509 24.79 -2.24 18.05
N GLN A 510 24.81 -2.21 19.39
CA GLN A 510 23.81 -2.89 20.22
C GLN A 510 22.38 -2.36 20.00
N HIS A 511 22.25 -1.12 19.51
CA HIS A 511 20.97 -0.50 19.17
C HIS A 511 20.55 -0.77 17.71
N GLY A 512 21.29 -1.59 16.96
CA GLY A 512 21.00 -1.90 15.56
C GLY A 512 21.19 -0.72 14.60
N VAL A 513 21.96 0.30 14.99
CA VAL A 513 22.18 1.50 14.19
C VAL A 513 23.16 1.23 13.03
N LYS A 514 22.83 1.72 11.83
CA LYS A 514 23.74 1.79 10.68
C LYS A 514 24.16 3.24 10.43
N PRO A 515 25.30 3.51 9.76
CA PRO A 515 25.76 4.89 9.51
C PRO A 515 24.69 5.77 8.85
N GLY A 516 23.93 5.23 7.89
CA GLY A 516 22.85 5.95 7.22
C GLY A 516 21.69 6.38 8.14
N ASN A 517 21.46 5.67 9.26
CA ASN A 517 20.47 6.08 10.25
C ASN A 517 20.93 7.31 11.04
N ILE A 518 22.23 7.39 11.35
CA ILE A 518 22.83 8.53 12.05
C ILE A 518 22.87 9.74 11.12
N VAL A 519 23.33 9.56 9.88
CA VAL A 519 23.33 10.62 8.85
C VAL A 519 21.92 11.15 8.63
N GLY A 520 20.94 10.26 8.41
CA GLY A 520 19.56 10.67 8.15
C GLY A 520 18.93 11.43 9.30
N ALA A 521 19.19 11.03 10.54
CA ALA A 521 18.64 11.72 11.71
C ALA A 521 19.32 13.05 11.99
N ILE A 522 20.62 13.20 11.72
CA ILE A 522 21.30 14.48 11.89
C ILE A 522 20.91 15.42 10.73
N ALA A 523 20.92 14.94 9.49
CA ALA A 523 20.62 15.77 8.31
C ALA A 523 19.19 16.31 8.33
N ASN A 524 18.20 15.45 8.61
CA ASN A 524 16.79 15.85 8.59
C ASN A 524 16.42 16.79 9.76
N GLU A 525 17.14 16.72 10.87
CA GLU A 525 16.72 17.36 12.13
C GLU A 525 17.56 18.58 12.50
N ALA A 526 18.75 18.71 11.88
CA ALA A 526 19.62 19.88 11.99
C ALA A 526 19.65 20.74 10.71
N ASP A 527 18.91 20.37 9.66
CA ASP A 527 18.94 21.02 8.33
C ASP A 527 20.38 21.15 7.79
N ILE A 528 21.17 20.08 8.01
CA ILE A 528 22.56 19.98 7.56
C ILE A 528 22.61 19.03 6.37
N ASP A 529 23.11 19.50 5.23
CA ASP A 529 23.30 18.63 4.08
C ASP A 529 24.23 17.47 4.43
N SER A 530 23.90 16.26 3.94
CA SER A 530 24.65 15.03 4.26
C SER A 530 26.14 15.09 3.86
N GLU A 531 26.52 16.00 2.96
CA GLU A 531 27.90 16.27 2.56
C GLU A 531 28.74 17.00 3.63
N HIS A 532 28.07 17.64 4.60
CA HIS A 532 28.69 18.30 5.74
C HIS A 532 28.76 17.41 6.98
N ILE A 533 28.29 16.17 6.90
CA ILE A 533 28.45 15.16 7.95
C ILE A 533 29.70 14.34 7.60
N GLY A 534 30.71 14.46 8.45
CA GLY A 534 32.00 13.81 8.28
C GLY A 534 31.99 12.34 8.68
N ARG A 535 33.13 11.85 9.15
CA ARG A 535 33.33 10.43 9.45
C ARG A 535 32.45 9.99 10.62
N ILE A 536 31.80 8.83 10.46
CA ILE A 536 31.06 8.15 11.53
C ILE A 536 31.79 6.85 11.89
N ILE A 537 32.09 6.67 13.18
CA ILE A 537 32.63 5.43 13.72
C ILE A 537 31.63 4.89 14.72
N ILE A 538 31.12 3.69 14.48
CA ILE A 538 30.14 3.03 15.36
C ILE A 538 30.90 2.06 16.26
N HIS A 539 30.76 2.24 17.57
CA HIS A 539 31.22 1.30 18.60
C HIS A 539 30.02 0.50 19.12
N ASP A 540 30.23 -0.40 20.09
CA ASP A 540 29.16 -1.27 20.58
C ASP A 540 28.05 -0.48 21.30
N ASP A 541 28.43 0.44 22.18
CA ASP A 541 27.55 1.23 23.05
C ASP A 541 27.37 2.69 22.61
N TYR A 542 28.34 3.27 21.89
CA TYR A 542 28.28 4.65 21.38
C TYR A 542 28.77 4.75 19.93
N SER A 543 28.61 5.92 19.31
CA SER A 543 29.25 6.26 18.04
C SER A 543 29.91 7.63 18.12
N THR A 544 30.90 7.87 17.26
CA THR A 544 31.46 9.21 17.03
C THR A 544 31.09 9.71 15.64
N VAL A 545 30.81 11.01 15.51
CA VAL A 545 30.46 11.69 14.27
C VAL A 545 31.19 13.03 14.19
N ASP A 546 31.81 13.32 13.05
CA ASP A 546 32.43 14.61 12.78
C ASP A 546 31.38 15.56 12.16
N LEU A 547 31.16 16.73 12.74
CA LEU A 547 30.18 17.75 12.29
C LEU A 547 30.84 19.12 12.14
N PRO A 548 30.27 20.07 11.38
CA PRO A 548 30.91 21.37 11.13
C PRO A 548 31.18 22.16 12.41
N GLU A 549 32.35 22.80 12.49
CA GLU A 549 32.74 23.67 13.59
C GLU A 549 31.84 24.93 13.63
N GLY A 550 31.41 25.36 14.82
CA GLY A 550 30.55 26.54 14.98
C GLY A 550 29.04 26.29 14.92
N MET A 551 28.59 25.04 15.07
CA MET A 551 27.16 24.70 15.15
C MET A 551 26.41 25.57 16.20
N PRO A 552 25.26 26.18 15.83
CA PRO A 552 24.42 26.93 16.77
C PRO A 552 24.01 26.11 18.00
N ALA A 553 24.02 26.72 19.19
CA ALA A 553 23.69 26.06 20.45
C ALA A 553 22.25 25.48 20.49
N GLU A 554 21.35 26.04 19.69
CA GLU A 554 19.98 25.56 19.51
C GLU A 554 19.92 24.21 18.80
N ILE A 555 20.67 24.05 17.71
CA ILE A 555 20.79 22.79 16.96
C ILE A 555 21.46 21.71 17.81
N PHE A 556 22.53 22.06 18.51
CA PHE A 556 23.20 21.13 19.44
C PHE A 556 22.25 20.63 20.56
N SER A 557 21.43 21.53 21.11
CA SER A 557 20.44 21.17 22.14
C SER A 557 19.31 20.31 21.55
N HIS A 558 18.90 20.60 20.32
CA HIS A 558 17.91 19.81 19.60
C HIS A 558 18.39 18.38 19.36
N LEU A 559 19.62 18.21 18.84
CA LEU A 559 20.26 16.93 18.54
C LEU A 559 20.40 16.00 19.76
N ARG A 560 20.42 16.53 21.00
CA ARG A 560 20.36 15.69 22.21
C ARG A 560 19.04 14.94 22.36
N SER A 561 17.95 15.50 21.86
CA SER A 561 16.59 14.95 22.01
C SER A 561 16.17 14.01 20.88
N VAL A 562 16.95 13.96 19.79
CA VAL A 562 16.64 13.22 18.55
C VAL A 562 16.76 11.72 18.76
N TRP A 563 15.84 10.95 18.14
CA TRP A 563 15.77 9.51 18.29
C TRP A 563 16.26 8.78 17.05
N VAL A 564 17.13 7.80 17.24
CA VAL A 564 17.62 6.89 16.20
C VAL A 564 17.55 5.46 16.71
N SER A 565 16.94 4.58 15.92
CA SER A 565 16.80 3.15 16.25
C SER A 565 16.25 2.90 17.66
N GLY A 566 15.33 3.76 18.13
CA GLY A 566 14.71 3.64 19.45
C GLY A 566 15.53 4.19 20.63
N GLN A 567 16.67 4.83 20.37
CA GLN A 567 17.55 5.43 21.36
C GLN A 567 17.76 6.92 21.09
N ARG A 568 17.88 7.75 22.13
CA ARG A 568 18.20 9.18 21.97
C ARG A 568 19.67 9.38 21.64
N LEU A 569 19.97 10.28 20.70
CA LEU A 569 21.33 10.62 20.31
C LEU A 569 22.19 11.07 21.50
N ASN A 570 21.63 11.88 22.40
CA ASN A 570 22.34 12.45 23.56
C ASN A 570 23.75 12.97 23.20
N ILE A 571 23.81 13.80 22.15
CA ILE A 571 25.08 14.28 21.60
C ILE A 571 25.92 15.08 22.62
N ALA A 572 27.21 14.78 22.67
CA ALA A 572 28.22 15.46 23.49
C ALA A 572 29.49 15.71 22.68
N ARG A 573 30.23 16.79 22.99
CA ARG A 573 31.54 17.04 22.39
C ARG A 573 32.54 15.97 22.85
N PHE A 574 33.40 15.52 21.94
CA PHE A 574 34.34 14.45 22.22
C PHE A 574 35.73 15.00 22.52
N ASP A 575 36.08 15.08 23.81
CA ASP A 575 37.30 15.75 24.28
C ASP A 575 38.57 14.87 24.25
N GLY A 576 38.57 13.76 23.49
CA GLY A 576 39.74 12.90 23.28
C GLY A 576 40.28 12.15 24.51
N LYS A 577 39.67 12.29 25.69
CA LYS A 577 40.04 11.53 26.90
C LYS A 577 39.14 10.30 27.07
N GLN A 578 39.75 9.11 27.02
CA GLN A 578 39.12 7.87 27.47
C GLN A 578 38.68 8.01 28.94
N LEU A 579 37.37 7.93 29.19
CA LEU A 579 36.85 7.62 30.52
C LEU A 579 36.78 6.08 30.66
N PRO A 580 37.27 5.49 31.76
CA PRO A 580 37.18 4.06 31.98
C PRO A 580 35.74 3.63 32.24
N GLY A 581 35.43 2.40 31.85
CA GLY A 581 34.11 1.81 31.96
C GLY A 581 33.51 1.84 33.37
N THR A 582 32.18 1.91 33.38
CA THR A 582 31.25 1.63 34.49
C THR A 582 31.37 2.51 35.74
N LEU A 583 30.53 3.54 35.85
CA LEU A 583 29.91 3.96 37.12
C LEU A 583 28.54 4.59 36.83
N PHE A 584 27.46 3.84 37.05
CA PHE A 584 26.13 4.42 37.25
C PHE A 584 26.10 5.18 38.59
N PRO A 585 25.47 6.36 38.69
CA PRO A 585 24.86 6.80 39.93
C PRO A 585 23.49 6.11 40.08
N LYS A 586 23.27 5.44 41.21
CA LYS A 586 21.91 5.03 41.65
C LYS A 586 20.99 6.26 41.73
N PRO A 587 19.68 6.12 41.49
CA PRO A 587 18.73 7.20 41.74
C PRO A 587 18.66 7.48 43.25
N ALA A 588 19.14 8.65 43.67
CA ALA A 588 19.02 9.12 45.03
C ALA A 588 17.58 9.63 45.28
N GLY A 589 16.91 8.99 46.23
CA GLY A 589 16.15 9.63 47.30
C GLY A 589 15.10 10.68 46.94
N ALA A 590 13.84 10.32 47.17
CA ALA A 590 12.70 11.22 47.25
C ALA A 590 12.99 12.48 48.08
N GLN A 591 12.89 13.66 47.46
CA GLN A 591 12.66 14.92 48.16
C GLN A 591 11.21 15.37 47.96
N LYS A 592 10.59 15.67 49.11
CA LYS A 592 9.19 16.07 49.31
C LYS A 592 8.82 17.29 48.45
N LYS A 593 7.70 17.20 47.72
CA LYS A 593 6.98 18.37 47.20
C LYS A 593 6.06 18.93 48.30
N PRO A 594 5.94 20.27 48.44
CA PRO A 594 4.97 20.89 49.35
C PRO A 594 3.54 20.67 48.85
N GLY A 595 2.63 20.40 49.78
CA GLY A 595 1.26 19.98 49.51
C GLY A 595 0.40 21.08 48.85
N LYS A 596 -0.43 20.66 47.89
CA LYS A 596 -1.61 21.41 47.42
C LYS A 596 -2.89 20.83 48.07
N PRO A 597 -3.94 21.64 48.32
CA PRO A 597 -5.09 21.23 49.11
C PRO A 597 -6.02 20.26 48.36
N LYS A 598 -6.61 19.31 49.09
CA LYS A 598 -7.56 18.30 48.59
C LYS A 598 -8.92 18.94 48.20
N PRO A 599 -9.58 18.48 47.12
CA PRO A 599 -10.99 18.76 46.88
C PRO A 599 -11.89 17.87 47.76
N LYS A 600 -12.96 18.45 48.31
CA LYS A 600 -13.99 17.78 49.11
C LYS A 600 -14.79 16.78 48.27
N LYS A 601 -15.01 15.57 48.81
CA LYS A 601 -15.98 14.59 48.27
C LYS A 601 -17.42 14.98 48.67
N PRO A 602 -18.44 14.70 47.85
CA PRO A 602 -19.84 14.84 48.25
C PRO A 602 -20.26 13.73 49.23
N LYS A 603 -21.17 14.07 50.15
CA LYS A 603 -21.79 13.14 51.11
C LYS A 603 -22.78 12.19 50.40
N PRO A 604 -22.90 10.93 50.82
CA PRO A 604 -24.03 10.08 50.47
C PRO A 604 -25.29 10.50 51.26
N GLN A 605 -26.43 10.58 50.58
CA GLN A 605 -27.75 10.66 51.20
C GLN A 605 -28.13 9.28 51.73
N ASN A 606 -28.64 9.25 52.96
CA ASN A 606 -29.27 8.08 53.56
C ASN A 606 -30.73 7.96 53.08
N PRO A 607 -31.32 6.76 53.16
CA PRO A 607 -32.66 6.47 52.65
C PRO A 607 -33.75 6.86 53.67
N GLU A 608 -34.83 7.43 53.14
CA GLU A 608 -36.22 7.29 53.61
C GLU A 608 -37.13 7.14 52.39
#